data_AF-A0AB37QLG8-F1
#
_entry.id   AF-A0AB37QLG8-F1
#
_cell.length_a   1.000
_cell.length_b   1.000
_cell.length_c   1.000
_cell.angle_alpha   90.00
_cell.angle_beta   90.00
_cell.angle_gamma   90.00
#
_symmetry.space_group_name_H-M   'P 1'
#
loop_
_entity.id
_entity.type
_entity.pdbx_description
1 polymer ?
#
loop_
_entity_poly.entity_id
_entity_poly.type
_entity_poly.pdbx_seq_one_letter_code
_entity_poly.pdbx_strand_id
1 'polypeptide(L)'
;MQGSRRVWHTGLALVACLGLDALRPVSAEDVDATALALVEQRNLGEGLAWLGYQAASRTAAFAAMVKSVGRIEAQTLVQNELRYLQPDYQSQWDRNLAASYAHSFTAEELRSLDQGESSLSLANSFRVRNARVIADMKARSSELLEQFVARALGNAQMTLQH
;
A
#
# COMPACT_ATOMS: atom_id res chain seq x y z
N MET A 1 54.46 -16.93 -64.62
CA MET A 1 55.32 -16.99 -63.41
C MET A 1 55.92 -15.60 -63.20
N GLN A 2 55.69 -15.03 -62.01
CA GLN A 2 56.06 -13.71 -61.45
C GLN A 2 54.78 -13.20 -60.76
N GLY A 3 54.68 -12.91 -59.46
CA GLY A 3 55.69 -12.69 -58.43
C GLY A 3 55.18 -11.56 -57.52
N SER A 4 54.34 -11.92 -56.55
CA SER A 4 54.04 -11.28 -55.26
C SER A 4 54.11 -9.74 -55.10
N ARG A 5 52.99 -9.13 -54.70
CA ARG A 5 52.99 -7.98 -53.78
C ARG A 5 51.96 -8.21 -52.67
N ARG A 6 52.46 -8.36 -51.44
CA ARG A 6 51.68 -8.31 -50.20
C ARG A 6 51.26 -6.87 -49.94
N VAL A 7 50.01 -6.66 -49.51
CA VAL A 7 49.69 -5.68 -48.46
C VAL A 7 48.60 -6.30 -47.59
N TRP A 8 48.94 -6.53 -46.32
CA TRP A 8 48.00 -6.80 -45.25
C TRP A 8 47.34 -5.48 -44.84
N HIS A 9 46.01 -5.43 -44.80
CA HIS A 9 45.31 -4.57 -43.85
C HIS A 9 44.15 -5.35 -43.23
N THR A 10 44.40 -5.75 -41.99
CA THR A 10 43.41 -6.03 -40.96
C THR A 10 42.44 -4.86 -40.83
N GLY A 11 41.15 -5.12 -40.91
CA GLY A 11 40.08 -4.17 -40.64
C GLY A 11 38.95 -4.84 -39.88
N LEU A 12 39.23 -5.22 -38.63
CA LEU A 12 38.27 -5.75 -37.68
C LEU A 12 37.40 -4.57 -37.20
N ALA A 13 36.26 -4.35 -37.85
CA ALA A 13 35.28 -3.38 -37.38
C ALA A 13 34.55 -3.98 -36.17
N LEU A 14 35.12 -3.71 -34.98
CA LEU A 14 34.48 -3.87 -33.69
C LEU A 14 33.22 -2.97 -33.68
N VAL A 15 32.05 -3.57 -33.94
CA VAL A 15 30.77 -2.92 -33.69
C VAL A 15 30.62 -2.78 -32.19
N ALA A 16 30.89 -1.57 -31.70
CA ALA A 16 30.63 -1.17 -30.32
C ALA A 16 29.11 -1.06 -30.13
N CYS A 17 28.46 -2.17 -29.81
CA CYS A 17 27.15 -2.16 -29.16
C CYS A 17 27.36 -1.75 -27.69
N LEU A 18 27.72 -0.50 -27.46
CA LEU A 18 27.64 0.10 -26.13
C LEU A 18 26.16 0.19 -25.76
N GLY A 19 25.82 -0.49 -24.67
CA GLY A 19 24.46 -0.64 -24.17
C GLY A 19 23.72 0.68 -24.09
N LEU A 20 22.70 0.81 -24.94
CA LEU A 20 21.48 1.48 -24.51
C LEU A 20 20.88 0.57 -23.43
N ASP A 21 21.24 0.82 -22.17
CA ASP A 21 20.32 0.50 -21.09
C ASP A 21 19.04 1.26 -21.44
N ALA A 22 18.05 0.49 -21.86
CA ALA A 22 16.78 1.02 -22.29
C ALA A 22 16.25 1.93 -21.18
N LEU A 23 16.06 3.22 -21.48
CA LEU A 23 15.06 4.02 -20.79
C LEU A 23 13.72 3.33 -21.06
N ARG A 24 13.42 2.28 -20.29
CA ARG A 24 12.08 1.73 -20.21
C ARG A 24 11.23 2.85 -19.61
N PRO A 25 10.20 3.34 -20.31
CA PRO A 25 9.27 4.26 -19.68
C PRO A 25 8.67 3.52 -18.48
N VAL A 26 8.86 4.07 -17.28
CA VAL A 26 8.18 3.59 -16.07
C VAL A 26 6.69 3.69 -16.34
N SER A 27 6.01 2.54 -16.40
CA SER A 27 4.57 2.48 -16.61
C SER A 27 3.84 2.85 -15.32
N ALA A 28 2.60 3.34 -15.43
CA ALA A 28 1.73 3.51 -14.28
C ALA A 28 1.54 2.18 -13.51
N GLU A 29 1.52 1.07 -14.24
CA GLU A 29 1.47 -0.29 -13.65
C GLU A 29 2.71 -0.61 -12.80
N ASP A 30 3.89 -0.11 -13.18
CA ASP A 30 5.13 -0.29 -12.40
C ASP A 30 5.08 0.51 -11.09
N VAL A 31 4.48 1.70 -11.12
CA VAL A 31 4.28 2.53 -9.92
C VAL A 31 3.30 1.86 -8.96
N ASP A 32 2.17 1.38 -9.47
CA ASP A 32 1.14 0.70 -8.66
C ASP A 32 1.68 -0.58 -8.01
N ALA A 33 2.41 -1.41 -8.77
CA ALA A 33 3.04 -2.62 -8.24
C ALA A 33 4.10 -2.29 -7.17
N THR A 34 4.91 -1.25 -7.40
CA THR A 34 5.91 -0.80 -6.42
C THR A 34 5.25 -0.27 -5.15
N ALA A 35 4.14 0.47 -5.26
CA ALA A 35 3.41 0.99 -4.12
C ALA A 35 2.77 -0.12 -3.28
N LEU A 36 2.21 -1.15 -3.94
CA LEU A 36 1.66 -2.30 -3.24
C LEU A 36 2.76 -3.07 -2.50
N ALA A 37 3.89 -3.31 -3.15
CA ALA A 37 5.04 -3.96 -2.53
C ALA A 37 5.53 -3.19 -1.29
N LEU A 38 5.60 -1.85 -1.34
CA LEU A 38 5.94 -1.01 -0.18
C LEU A 38 4.92 -1.20 0.96
N VAL A 39 3.62 -1.17 0.65
CA VAL A 39 2.55 -1.32 1.66
C VAL A 39 2.62 -2.67 2.36
N GLU A 40 2.79 -3.75 1.59
CA GLU A 40 2.84 -5.12 2.11
C GLU A 40 4.13 -5.38 2.88
N GLN A 41 5.31 -5.05 2.31
CA GLN A 41 6.60 -5.31 2.95
C GLN A 41 6.81 -4.49 4.23
N ARG A 42 6.26 -3.28 4.28
CA ARG A 42 6.36 -2.40 5.46
C ARG A 42 5.14 -2.46 6.37
N ASN A 43 4.17 -3.35 6.11
CA ASN A 43 2.93 -3.51 6.87
C ASN A 43 2.18 -2.17 7.08
N LEU A 44 2.19 -1.28 6.10
CA LEU A 44 1.58 0.06 6.24
C LEU A 44 0.06 -0.01 6.39
N GLY A 45 -0.56 -1.13 5.98
CA GLY A 45 -1.99 -1.38 6.08
C GLY A 45 -2.48 -2.00 7.39
N GLU A 46 -1.61 -2.34 8.34
CA GLU A 46 -1.96 -3.08 9.57
C GLU A 46 -3.01 -2.36 10.44
N GLY A 47 -3.12 -1.03 10.32
CA GLY A 47 -4.01 -0.19 11.10
C GLY A 47 -5.52 -0.36 10.84
N LEU A 48 -5.94 -1.23 9.91
CA LEU A 48 -7.36 -1.40 9.52
C LEU A 48 -8.26 -1.72 10.72
N ALA A 49 -7.95 -2.76 11.50
CA ALA A 49 -8.79 -3.16 12.64
C ALA A 49 -8.87 -2.07 13.72
N TRP A 50 -7.76 -1.37 13.99
CA TRP A 50 -7.76 -0.26 14.95
C TRP A 50 -8.62 0.92 14.46
N LEU A 51 -8.50 1.30 13.19
CA LEU A 51 -9.35 2.34 12.58
C LEU A 51 -10.83 1.93 12.58
N GLY A 52 -11.11 0.66 12.26
CA GLY A 52 -12.43 0.09 12.36
C GLY A 52 -13.02 0.22 13.76
N TYR A 53 -12.23 -0.07 14.80
CA TYR A 53 -12.68 0.11 16.19
C TYR A 53 -12.91 1.58 16.55
N GLN A 54 -12.01 2.48 16.13
CA GLN A 54 -12.20 3.93 16.35
C GLN A 54 -13.50 4.43 15.72
N ALA A 55 -13.81 4.00 14.50
CA ALA A 55 -15.06 4.32 13.83
C ALA A 55 -16.27 3.69 14.56
N ALA A 56 -16.21 2.39 14.86
CA ALA A 56 -17.27 1.65 15.54
C ALA A 56 -17.63 2.26 16.90
N SER A 57 -16.63 2.63 17.70
CA SER A 57 -16.80 3.17 19.06
C SER A 57 -17.56 4.50 19.12
N ARG A 58 -17.68 5.20 17.99
CA ARG A 58 -18.40 6.49 17.85
C ARG A 58 -19.84 6.32 17.39
N THR A 59 -20.30 5.09 17.17
CA THR A 59 -21.65 4.79 16.68
C THR A 59 -22.65 4.62 17.81
N ALA A 60 -23.92 4.86 17.49
CA ALA A 60 -25.03 4.58 18.41
C ALA A 60 -25.19 3.06 18.68
N ALA A 61 -24.87 2.20 17.72
CA ALA A 61 -24.89 0.74 17.88
C ALA A 61 -23.90 0.29 18.97
N PHE A 62 -22.67 0.80 18.95
CA PHE A 62 -21.72 0.54 20.02
C PHE A 62 -22.21 1.06 21.37
N ALA A 63 -22.76 2.28 21.42
CA ALA A 63 -23.32 2.82 22.65
C ALA A 63 -24.47 1.97 23.21
N ALA A 64 -25.28 1.34 22.35
CA ALA A 64 -26.32 0.41 22.75
C ALA A 64 -25.75 -0.88 23.36
N MET A 65 -24.72 -1.47 22.73
CA MET A 65 -24.02 -2.64 23.30
C MET A 65 -23.39 -2.32 24.66
N VAL A 66 -22.77 -1.15 24.82
CA VAL A 66 -22.20 -0.71 26.10
C VAL A 66 -23.28 -0.63 27.19
N LYS A 67 -24.50 -0.18 26.86
CA LYS A 67 -25.62 -0.17 27.82
C LYS A 67 -26.08 -1.58 28.20
N SER A 68 -25.96 -2.55 27.29
CA SER A 68 -26.41 -3.92 27.49
C SER A 68 -25.44 -4.76 28.32
N VAL A 69 -24.14 -4.68 28.02
CA VAL A 69 -23.12 -5.60 28.60
C VAL A 69 -21.95 -4.88 29.27
N GLY A 70 -21.99 -3.55 29.32
CA GLY A 70 -20.88 -2.75 29.82
C GLY A 70 -19.79 -2.51 28.77
N ARG A 71 -18.89 -1.57 29.08
CA ARG A 71 -17.89 -1.07 28.12
C ARG A 71 -16.85 -2.13 27.73
N ILE A 72 -16.33 -2.87 28.71
CA ILE A 72 -15.25 -3.84 28.48
C ILE A 72 -15.75 -4.95 27.56
N GLU A 73 -16.91 -5.53 27.85
CA GLU A 73 -17.48 -6.61 27.05
C GLU A 73 -17.84 -6.14 25.63
N ALA A 74 -18.50 -4.98 25.50
CA ALA A 74 -18.82 -4.41 24.18
C ALA A 74 -17.57 -4.15 23.33
N GLN A 75 -16.49 -3.66 23.95
CA GLN A 75 -15.20 -3.49 23.29
C GLN A 75 -14.63 -4.83 22.82
N THR A 76 -14.60 -5.83 23.70
CA THR A 76 -14.07 -7.18 23.37
C THR A 76 -14.82 -7.79 22.20
N LEU A 77 -16.15 -7.76 22.22
CA LEU A 77 -17.00 -8.31 21.14
C LEU A 77 -16.67 -7.65 19.80
N VAL A 78 -16.70 -6.32 19.73
CA VAL A 78 -16.44 -5.61 18.47
C VAL A 78 -15.00 -5.80 18.00
N GLN A 79 -14.01 -5.80 18.89
CA GLN A 79 -12.62 -6.01 18.50
C GLN A 79 -12.36 -7.43 18.00
N ASN A 80 -13.06 -8.44 18.55
CA ASN A 80 -12.99 -9.81 18.07
C ASN A 80 -13.59 -9.92 16.66
N GLU A 81 -14.76 -9.31 16.43
CA GLU A 81 -15.39 -9.31 15.11
C GLU A 81 -14.56 -8.57 14.06
N LEU A 82 -13.99 -7.41 14.40
CA LEU A 82 -13.10 -6.68 13.49
C LEU A 82 -11.87 -7.52 13.12
N ARG A 83 -11.26 -8.21 14.10
CA ARG A 83 -10.10 -9.09 13.84
C ARG A 83 -10.48 -10.29 13.00
N TYR A 84 -11.64 -10.87 13.25
CA TYR A 84 -12.16 -12.01 12.50
C TYR A 84 -12.41 -11.64 11.03
N LEU A 85 -13.00 -10.48 10.79
CA LEU A 85 -13.33 -9.98 9.45
C LEU A 85 -12.11 -9.39 8.72
N GLN A 86 -11.08 -8.93 9.43
CA GLN A 86 -9.94 -8.21 8.84
C GLN A 86 -9.36 -8.89 7.59
N PRO A 87 -9.11 -10.21 7.53
CA PRO A 87 -8.56 -10.87 6.35
C PRO A 87 -9.39 -10.65 5.07
N ASP A 88 -10.71 -10.55 5.18
CA ASP A 88 -11.62 -10.37 4.04
C ASP A 88 -11.52 -8.95 3.43
N TYR A 89 -11.07 -7.98 4.21
CA TYR A 89 -11.02 -6.57 3.84
C TYR A 89 -9.58 -6.07 3.60
N GLN A 90 -8.58 -6.74 4.19
CA GLN A 90 -7.18 -6.30 4.19
C GLN A 90 -6.63 -6.08 2.78
N SER A 91 -6.88 -7.02 1.86
CA SER A 91 -6.35 -6.93 0.50
C SER A 91 -6.85 -5.71 -0.27
N GLN A 92 -8.13 -5.34 -0.12
CA GLN A 92 -8.65 -4.12 -0.75
C GLN A 92 -8.19 -2.86 -0.04
N TRP A 93 -8.07 -2.91 1.28
CA TRP A 93 -7.51 -1.81 2.08
C TRP A 93 -6.07 -1.48 1.65
N ASP A 94 -5.23 -2.51 1.50
CA ASP A 94 -3.83 -2.36 1.10
C ASP A 94 -3.73 -1.82 -0.33
N ARG A 95 -4.58 -2.29 -1.27
CA ARG A 95 -4.66 -1.72 -2.62
C ARG A 95 -5.06 -0.25 -2.62
N ASN A 96 -6.02 0.15 -1.79
CA ASN A 96 -6.41 1.57 -1.70
C ASN A 96 -5.28 2.42 -1.13
N LEU A 97 -4.53 1.90 -0.15
CA LEU A 97 -3.37 2.57 0.43
C LEU A 97 -2.24 2.69 -0.60
N ALA A 98 -1.96 1.63 -1.33
CA ALA A 98 -0.98 1.60 -2.41
C ALA A 98 -1.33 2.62 -3.50
N ALA A 99 -2.59 2.66 -3.95
CA ALA A 99 -3.04 3.66 -4.93
C ALA A 99 -2.88 5.11 -4.43
N SER A 100 -3.03 5.34 -3.12
CA SER A 100 -2.82 6.66 -2.51
C SER A 100 -1.33 7.06 -2.50
N TYR A 101 -0.44 6.08 -2.29
CA TYR A 101 1.00 6.26 -2.43
C TYR A 101 1.41 6.49 -3.90
N ALA A 102 0.92 5.68 -4.83
CA ALA A 102 1.19 5.82 -6.26
C ALA A 102 0.75 7.17 -6.84
N HIS A 103 -0.34 7.74 -6.30
CA HIS A 103 -0.78 9.09 -6.67
C HIS A 103 0.15 10.21 -6.16
N SER A 104 0.92 9.96 -5.09
CA SER A 104 1.75 10.97 -4.42
C SER A 104 3.24 10.85 -4.72
N PHE A 105 3.71 9.71 -5.21
CA PHE A 105 5.12 9.37 -5.36
C PHE A 105 5.40 8.65 -6.69
N THR A 106 6.63 8.79 -7.17
CA THR A 106 7.15 8.02 -8.31
C THR A 106 7.60 6.62 -7.89
N ALA A 107 7.76 5.70 -8.85
CA ALA A 107 8.26 4.35 -8.57
C ALA A 107 9.67 4.36 -7.95
N GLU A 108 10.54 5.27 -8.40
CA GLU A 108 11.89 5.45 -7.84
C GLU A 108 11.83 5.86 -6.37
N GLU A 109 11.00 6.86 -6.04
CA GLU A 109 10.84 7.32 -4.66
C GLU A 109 10.29 6.22 -3.76
N LEU A 110 9.29 5.46 -4.23
CA LEU A 110 8.71 4.33 -3.50
C LEU A 110 9.74 3.21 -3.28
N ARG A 111 10.56 2.87 -4.28
CA ARG A 111 11.67 1.92 -4.14
C ARG A 111 12.71 2.38 -3.11
N SER A 112 13.13 3.65 -3.17
CA SER A 112 14.08 4.19 -2.20
C SER A 112 13.53 4.19 -0.77
N LEU A 113 12.23 4.47 -0.60
CA LEU A 113 11.55 4.35 0.69
C LEU A 113 11.51 2.91 1.19
N ASP A 114 11.19 1.96 0.30
CA ASP A 114 11.13 0.53 0.62
C ASP A 114 12.50 -0.08 0.93
N GLN A 115 13.58 0.45 0.38
CA GLN A 115 14.95 0.02 0.70
C GLN A 115 15.52 0.70 1.95
N GLY A 116 14.83 1.73 2.48
CA GLY A 116 15.35 2.54 3.59
C GLY A 116 16.50 3.48 3.18
N GLU A 117 16.73 3.64 1.88
CA GLU A 117 17.83 4.44 1.30
C GLU A 117 17.41 5.91 1.05
N SER A 118 16.52 6.46 1.88
CA SER A 118 15.96 7.79 1.64
C SER A 118 16.96 8.89 2.01
N SER A 119 17.26 9.79 1.05
CA SER A 119 17.94 11.05 1.35
C SER A 119 17.12 11.90 2.33
N LEU A 120 17.76 12.83 3.06
CA LEU A 120 17.05 13.78 3.94
C LEU A 120 15.96 14.57 3.20
N SER A 121 16.16 14.84 1.89
CA SER A 121 15.16 15.51 1.05
C SER A 121 13.95 14.60 0.77
N LEU A 122 14.18 13.32 0.47
CA LEU A 122 13.10 12.36 0.28
C LEU A 122 12.32 12.10 1.57
N ALA A 123 13.00 11.99 2.72
CA ALA A 123 12.36 11.83 4.03
C ALA A 123 11.49 13.04 4.39
N ASN A 124 11.97 14.26 4.13
CA ASN A 124 11.18 15.48 4.32
C ASN A 124 9.98 15.54 3.37
N SER A 125 10.19 15.19 2.11
CA SER A 125 9.12 15.16 1.09
C SER A 125 8.08 14.09 1.41
N PHE A 126 8.49 12.95 1.98
CA PHE A 126 7.59 11.92 2.47
C PHE A 126 6.71 12.47 3.58
N ARG A 127 7.28 13.09 4.62
CA ARG A 127 6.51 13.69 5.72
C ARG A 127 5.46 14.70 5.22
N VAL A 128 5.83 15.55 4.26
CA VAL A 128 4.92 16.55 3.68
C VAL A 128 3.81 15.89 2.86
N ARG A 129 4.15 14.91 2.00
CA ARG A 129 3.18 14.24 1.12
C ARG A 129 2.33 13.20 1.84
N ASN A 130 2.77 12.69 2.99
CA ASN A 130 2.02 11.67 3.75
C ASN A 130 0.63 12.18 4.19
N ALA A 131 0.50 13.48 4.47
CA ALA A 131 -0.81 14.08 4.74
C ALA A 131 -1.77 13.95 3.54
N ARG A 132 -1.25 14.06 2.31
CA ARG A 132 -2.01 13.86 1.07
C ARG A 132 -2.38 12.39 0.88
N VAL A 133 -1.45 11.47 1.13
CA VAL A 133 -1.72 10.02 1.10
C VAL A 133 -2.85 9.67 2.06
N ILE A 134 -2.82 10.18 3.30
CA ILE A 134 -3.88 9.93 4.30
C ILE A 134 -5.23 10.48 3.84
N ALA A 135 -5.26 11.68 3.26
CA ALA A 135 -6.49 12.28 2.76
C ALA A 135 -7.07 11.49 1.58
N ASP A 136 -6.23 11.07 0.63
CA ASP A 136 -6.63 10.26 -0.52
C ASP A 136 -7.10 8.87 -0.08
N MET A 137 -6.35 8.24 0.85
CA MET A 137 -6.72 6.94 1.42
C MET A 137 -8.07 6.99 2.12
N LYS A 138 -8.34 8.06 2.87
CA LYS A 138 -9.65 8.28 3.48
C LYS A 138 -10.74 8.35 2.42
N ALA A 139 -10.55 9.10 1.35
CA ALA A 139 -11.53 9.21 0.27
C ALA A 139 -11.78 7.85 -0.42
N ARG A 140 -10.72 7.10 -0.73
CA ARG A 140 -10.80 5.79 -1.41
C ARG A 140 -11.39 4.68 -0.56
N SER A 141 -11.20 4.74 0.76
CA SER A 141 -11.53 3.63 1.66
C SER A 141 -12.70 3.91 2.58
N SER A 142 -13.39 5.05 2.45
CA SER A 142 -14.54 5.38 3.31
C SER A 142 -15.61 4.30 3.25
N GLU A 143 -16.04 3.90 2.05
CA GLU A 143 -17.06 2.88 1.88
C GLU A 143 -16.60 1.50 2.39
N LEU A 144 -15.36 1.10 2.09
CA LEU A 144 -14.79 -0.17 2.58
C LEU A 144 -14.78 -0.21 4.12
N LEU A 145 -14.36 0.88 4.76
CA LEU A 145 -14.31 1.02 6.21
C LEU A 145 -15.73 1.00 6.81
N GLU A 146 -16.69 1.67 6.19
CA GLU A 146 -18.09 1.65 6.62
C GLU A 146 -18.68 0.24 6.58
N GLN A 147 -18.46 -0.51 5.49
CA GLN A 147 -18.93 -1.89 5.36
C GLN A 147 -18.28 -2.80 6.41
N PHE A 148 -16.96 -2.69 6.59
CA PHE A 148 -16.20 -3.45 7.58
C PHE A 148 -16.74 -3.21 9.00
N VAL A 149 -16.95 -1.94 9.36
CA VAL A 149 -17.46 -1.54 10.68
C VAL A 149 -18.90 -1.97 10.89
N ALA A 150 -19.77 -1.78 9.88
CA ALA A 150 -21.17 -2.17 9.96
C ALA A 150 -21.32 -3.68 10.17
N ARG A 151 -20.53 -4.49 9.45
CA ARG A 151 -20.53 -5.95 9.60
C ARG A 151 -20.04 -6.38 10.97
N ALA A 152 -18.95 -5.79 11.48
CA ALA A 152 -18.45 -6.11 12.81
C ALA A 152 -19.46 -5.75 13.93
N LEU A 153 -20.09 -4.57 13.84
CA LEU A 153 -21.13 -4.17 14.79
C LEU A 153 -22.37 -5.08 14.70
N GLY A 154 -22.78 -5.46 13.49
CA GLY A 154 -23.90 -6.37 13.27
C GLY A 154 -23.65 -7.75 13.88
N ASN A 155 -22.47 -8.33 13.62
CA ASN A 155 -22.07 -9.62 14.20
C ASN A 155 -22.02 -9.56 15.74
N ALA A 156 -21.37 -8.55 16.30
CA ALA A 156 -21.29 -8.37 17.75
C ALA A 156 -22.68 -8.24 18.38
N GLN A 157 -23.61 -7.55 17.72
CA GLN A 157 -24.99 -7.41 18.19
C GLN A 157 -25.77 -8.74 18.15
N MET A 158 -25.53 -9.60 17.15
CA MET A 158 -26.13 -10.94 17.07
C MET A 158 -25.61 -11.85 18.19
N THR A 159 -24.32 -11.75 18.54
CA THR A 159 -23.72 -12.51 19.66
C THR A 159 -24.39 -12.18 21.00
N LEU A 160 -24.94 -10.98 21.18
CA LEU A 160 -25.68 -10.60 22.39
C LEU A 160 -27.11 -11.17 22.47
N GLN A 161 -27.65 -11.69 21.36
CA GLN A 161 -29.03 -12.20 21.28
C GLN A 161 -29.12 -13.72 21.52
N HIS A 162 -27.97 -14.38 21.66
CA HIS A 162 -27.83 -15.83 21.87
C HIS A 162 -27.15 -16.12 23.20
#